data_AF-A0A9D7X216-F1
#
_entry.id   AF-A0A9D7X216-F1
#
_cell.length_a   1.000
_cell.length_b   1.000
_cell.length_c   1.000
_cell.angle_alpha   90.00
_cell.angle_beta   90.00
_cell.angle_gamma   90.00
#
_symmetry.space_group_name_H-M   'P 1'
#
loop_
_entity.id
_entity.type
_entity.pdbx_description
1 polymer ?
#
loop_
_entity_poly.entity_id
_entity_poly.type
_entity_poly.pdbx_seq_one_letter_code
_entity_poly.pdbx_strand_id
1 'polypeptide(L)'
;NMRKSRFFQKDTYIAVDFLQKEVEVVRIQEIHAKKSPHAVFTVDMGANKGSKQILFNKPEVKPLNAIKAEMESFHSAIINNAVPPVTINDGYSALEVAYQIIGKINQTAANL
;
A
#
# COMPACT_ATOMS: atom_id res chain seq x y z
N ASN A 1 -12.30 5.63 13.49
CA ASN A 1 -12.23 4.73 12.32
C ASN A 1 -10.77 4.63 11.88
N MET A 2 -10.20 3.42 11.78
CA MET A 2 -8.77 3.20 11.51
C MET A 2 -8.54 3.11 10.00
N ARG A 3 -7.85 4.10 9.41
CA ARG A 3 -7.46 4.11 7.99
C ARG A 3 -6.01 3.64 7.81
N LYS A 4 -5.70 2.45 8.34
CA LYS A 4 -4.37 1.84 8.26
C LYS A 4 -4.43 0.46 7.62
N SER A 5 -3.60 0.23 6.62
CA SER A 5 -3.35 -1.11 6.06
C SER A 5 -2.00 -1.62 6.54
N ARG A 6 -1.94 -2.90 6.89
CA ARG A 6 -0.73 -3.58 7.36
C ARG A 6 -0.46 -4.80 6.49
N PHE A 7 0.77 -4.93 6.02
CA PHE A 7 1.24 -6.05 5.21
C PHE A 7 2.36 -6.76 5.96
N PHE A 8 2.29 -8.09 6.00
CA PHE A 8 3.25 -8.94 6.68
C PHE A 8 3.90 -9.88 5.68
N GLN A 9 5.22 -9.85 5.64
CA GLN A 9 6.06 -10.80 4.92
C GLN A 9 7.03 -11.45 5.92
N LYS A 10 7.70 -12.53 5.50
CA LYS A 10 8.57 -13.34 6.38
C LYS A 10 9.63 -12.52 7.13
N ASP A 11 10.13 -11.45 6.51
CA ASP A 11 11.22 -10.61 7.00
C ASP A 11 10.90 -9.10 6.94
N THR A 12 9.68 -8.74 6.52
CA THR A 12 9.30 -7.35 6.22
C THR A 12 7.89 -7.07 6.75
N TYR A 13 7.73 -5.94 7.44
CA TYR A 13 6.46 -5.38 7.86
C TYR A 13 6.26 -4.01 7.23
N ILE A 14 5.10 -3.79 6.62
CA ILE A 14 4.75 -2.51 5.98
C ILE A 14 3.45 -2.00 6.58
N ALA A 15 3.48 -0.80 7.12
CA ALA A 15 2.28 -0.09 7.56
C ALA A 15 2.05 1.13 6.66
N VAL A 16 0.83 1.28 6.18
CA VAL A 16 0.39 2.43 5.39
C VAL A 16 -0.71 3.14 6.16
N ASP A 17 -0.48 4.40 6.55
CA ASP A 17 -1.49 5.28 7.13
C ASP A 17 -2.02 6.22 6.05
N PHE A 18 -3.26 6.00 5.62
CA PHE A 18 -3.89 6.81 4.58
C PHE A 18 -4.36 8.17 5.07
N LEU A 19 -4.52 8.35 6.39
CA LEU A 19 -4.94 9.62 6.97
C LEU A 19 -3.74 10.57 7.10
N GLN A 20 -2.64 10.08 7.68
CA GLN A 20 -1.41 10.86 7.82
C GLN A 20 -0.57 10.89 6.53
N LYS A 21 -0.91 10.03 5.55
CA LYS A 21 -0.14 9.82 4.31
C LYS A 21 1.30 9.39 4.60
N GLU A 22 1.46 8.48 5.55
CA GLU A 22 2.76 7.96 5.97
C GLU A 22 2.89 6.48 5.64
N VAL A 23 4.12 6.06 5.34
CA VAL A 23 4.47 4.66 5.14
C VAL A 23 5.63 4.32 6.06
N GLU A 24 5.51 3.21 6.78
CA GLU A 24 6.58 2.67 7.62
C GLU A 24 6.93 1.27 7.15
N VAL A 25 8.18 1.08 6.73
CA VAL A 25 8.72 -0.21 6.31
C VAL A 25 9.77 -0.65 7.32
N VAL A 26 9.52 -1.79 7.95
CA VAL A 26 10.43 -2.43 8.91
C VAL A 26 10.94 -3.72 8.29
N ARG A 27 12.26 -3.88 8.16
CA ARG A 27 12.91 -5.08 7.61
C ARG A 27 13.85 -5.71 8.61
N ILE A 28 13.89 -7.03 8.65
CA ILE A 28 14.78 -7.80 9.52
C ILE A 28 15.75 -8.60 8.64
N GLN A 29 17.05 -8.42 8.83
CA GLN A 29 18.09 -9.09 8.04
C GLN A 29 19.15 -9.72 8.95
N GLU A 30 19.77 -10.82 8.51
CA GLU A 30 20.92 -11.41 9.20
C GLU A 30 22.20 -10.63 8.89
N ILE A 31 23.04 -10.42 9.89
CA ILE A 31 24.30 -9.68 9.74
C ILE A 31 25.36 -10.63 9.17
N HIS A 32 25.68 -10.51 7.88
CA HIS A 32 26.70 -11.36 7.24
C HIS A 32 28.05 -10.68 6.96
N ALA A 33 28.18 -9.35 6.85
CA ALA A 33 29.52 -8.72 6.76
C ALA A 33 29.59 -7.18 6.84
N LYS A 34 28.48 -6.43 6.82
CA LYS A 34 28.54 -4.96 6.83
C LYS A 34 27.28 -4.36 7.43
N LYS A 35 27.43 -3.53 8.46
CA LYS A 35 26.32 -2.76 9.04
C LYS A 35 25.79 -1.82 7.97
N SER A 36 24.52 -1.96 7.59
CA SER A 36 23.88 -1.00 6.68
C SER A 36 23.75 0.37 7.37
N PRO A 37 23.97 1.49 6.69
CA PRO A 37 23.89 2.83 7.28
C PRO A 37 22.48 3.18 7.81
N HIS A 38 21.46 2.39 7.47
CA HIS A 38 20.08 2.52 7.95
C HIS A 38 19.71 1.51 9.05
N ALA A 39 20.71 0.87 9.66
CA ALA A 39 20.55 0.00 10.83
C ALA A 39 20.12 0.81 12.04
N VAL A 40 18.92 0.57 12.58
CA VAL A 40 18.48 1.27 13.79
C VAL A 40 18.72 0.43 15.04
N PHE A 41 18.56 -0.89 14.94
CA PHE A 41 18.79 -1.81 16.06
C PHE A 41 19.47 -3.09 15.60
N THR A 42 20.44 -3.55 16.38
CA THR A 42 21.04 -4.90 16.26
C THR A 42 20.59 -5.72 17.45
N VAL A 43 19.93 -6.84 17.20
CA VAL A 43 19.48 -7.78 18.23
C VAL A 43 20.42 -8.97 18.21
N ASP A 44 21.14 -9.16 19.30
CA ASP A 44 21.90 -10.39 19.54
C ASP A 44 20.94 -11.48 20.05
N MET A 45 20.81 -12.56 19.29
CA MET A 45 19.89 -13.66 19.62
C MET A 45 20.56 -14.73 20.50
N GLY A 46 21.78 -14.49 20.99
CA GLY A 46 22.53 -15.37 21.89
C GLY A 46 23.48 -16.33 21.16
N ALA A 47 24.35 -16.98 21.94
CA ALA A 47 25.35 -17.92 21.44
C ALA A 47 24.69 -19.03 20.61
N ASN A 48 25.01 -19.09 19.31
CA ASN A 48 24.53 -20.03 18.28
C ASN A 48 23.36 -19.59 17.36
N LYS A 49 22.76 -18.39 17.49
CA LYS A 49 21.67 -17.98 16.58
C LYS A 49 21.96 -16.80 15.65
N GLY A 50 23.18 -16.28 15.65
CA GLY A 50 23.59 -15.14 14.82
C GLY A 50 22.91 -13.82 15.23
N SER A 51 23.42 -12.70 14.73
CA SER A 51 22.86 -11.38 15.02
C SER A 51 21.90 -10.95 13.91
N LYS A 52 20.74 -10.39 14.28
CA LYS A 52 19.78 -9.79 13.34
C LYS A 52 19.80 -8.27 13.45
N GLN A 53 19.57 -7.62 12.33
CA GLN A 53 19.48 -6.17 12.23
C GLN A 53 18.06 -5.77 11.80
N ILE A 54 17.50 -4.78 12.48
CA ILE A 54 16.22 -4.17 12.11
C ILE A 54 16.52 -2.86 11.38
N LEU A 55 16.04 -2.77 10.14
CA LEU A 55 16.10 -1.59 9.30
C LEU A 55 14.74 -0.92 9.30
N PHE A 56 14.71 0.38 9.60
CA PHE A 56 13.52 1.20 9.48
C PHE A 56 13.67 2.12 8.28
N ASN A 57 12.65 2.16 7.44
CA ASN A 57 12.56 3.08 6.33
C ASN A 57 11.19 3.76 6.35
N LYS A 58 11.19 5.10 6.36
CA LYS A 58 10.01 5.92 6.18
C LYS A 58 10.17 6.68 4.86
N PRO A 59 9.72 6.10 3.73
CA PRO A 59 9.83 6.78 2.45
C PRO A 59 9.02 8.08 2.49
N GLU A 60 9.56 9.13 1.88
CA GLU A 60 8.87 10.41 1.77
C GLU A 60 7.66 10.28 0.84
N VAL A 61 6.48 10.68 1.33
CA VAL A 61 5.24 10.70 0.56
C VAL A 61 4.95 12.13 0.16
N LYS A 62 5.07 12.43 -1.13
CA LYS A 62 4.77 13.76 -1.65
C LYS A 62 3.26 14.02 -1.53
N PRO A 63 2.84 15.16 -0.97
CA PRO A 63 1.42 15.49 -0.86
C PRO A 63 0.84 15.68 -2.27
N LEU A 64 -0.10 14.81 -2.62
CA LEU A 64 -0.87 14.90 -3.87
C LEU A 64 -2.35 15.12 -3.54
N ASN A 65 -2.98 16.04 -4.27
CA ASN A 65 -4.43 16.12 -4.34
C ASN A 65 -4.92 15.19 -5.44
N ALA A 66 -5.51 14.07 -5.04
CA ALA A 66 -5.96 13.03 -5.97
C ALA A 66 -7.02 13.53 -6.96
N ILE A 67 -7.99 14.34 -6.50
CA ILE A 67 -9.06 14.88 -7.34
C ILE A 67 -8.46 15.81 -8.40
N LYS A 68 -7.57 16.72 -7.98
CA LYS A 68 -6.91 17.63 -8.92
C LYS A 68 -6.10 16.87 -9.96
N ALA A 69 -5.33 15.86 -9.53
CA ALA A 69 -4.51 15.04 -10.43
C ALA A 69 -5.35 14.25 -11.44
N GLU A 70 -6.49 13.70 -11.01
CA GLU A 70 -7.43 13.01 -11.90
C GLU A 70 -8.02 13.96 -12.95
N MET A 71 -8.46 15.16 -12.54
CA MET A 71 -8.98 16.17 -13.46
C MET A 71 -7.91 16.64 -14.46
N GLU A 72 -6.68 16.87 -14.01
CA GLU A 72 -5.55 17.23 -14.87
C GLU A 72 -5.24 16.12 -15.88
N SER A 73 -5.29 14.85 -15.44
CA SER A 73 -5.10 13.69 -16.31
C SER A 73 -6.21 13.57 -17.36
N PHE A 74 -7.46 13.79 -16.98
CA PHE A 74 -8.59 13.73 -17.91
C PHE A 74 -8.56 14.88 -18.92
N HIS A 75 -8.27 16.10 -18.46
CA HIS A 75 -8.05 17.26 -19.31
C HIS A 75 -6.93 17.03 -20.34
N SER A 76 -5.83 16.40 -19.91
CA SER A 76 -4.72 16.06 -20.80
C SER A 76 -5.13 15.05 -21.87
N ALA A 77 -5.99 14.09 -21.56
CA ALA A 77 -6.52 13.15 -22.55
C ALA A 77 -7.38 13.87 -23.62
N ILE A 78 -8.19 14.86 -23.20
CA ILE A 78 -8.99 15.67 -24.13
C ILE A 78 -8.09 16.47 -25.08
N ILE A 79 -7.11 17.21 -24.56
CA ILE A 79 -6.22 18.05 -25.39
C ILE A 79 -5.46 17.21 -26.41
N ASN A 80 -4.98 16.04 -26.00
CA ASN A 80 -4.15 15.18 -26.85
C ASN A 80 -4.96 14.19 -27.69
N ASN A 81 -6.30 14.26 -27.62
CA ASN A 81 -7.20 13.27 -28.24
C ASN A 81 -6.78 11.81 -27.94
N ALA A 82 -6.40 11.57 -26.70
CA ALA A 82 -5.92 10.29 -26.21
C ALA A 82 -7.00 9.58 -25.39
N VAL A 83 -6.87 8.26 -25.25
CA VAL A 83 -7.74 7.48 -24.37
C VAL A 83 -7.41 7.83 -22.91
N PRO A 84 -8.40 8.22 -22.08
CA PRO A 84 -8.14 8.53 -20.68
C PRO A 84 -7.73 7.26 -19.91
N PRO A 85 -6.96 7.39 -18.81
CA PRO A 85 -6.52 6.24 -18.02
C PRO A 85 -7.66 5.39 -17.45
N VAL A 86 -8.83 6.00 -17.21
CA VAL A 86 -10.06 5.32 -16.83
C VAL A 86 -11.09 5.58 -17.92
N THR A 87 -11.46 4.55 -18.66
CA THR A 87 -12.43 4.65 -19.74
C THR A 87 -13.87 4.48 -19.24
N ILE A 88 -14.85 4.81 -20.08
CA ILE A 88 -16.27 4.57 -19.75
C ILE A 88 -16.57 3.08 -19.55
N ASN A 89 -15.90 2.20 -20.29
CA ASN A 89 -16.08 0.75 -20.15
C ASN A 89 -15.53 0.27 -18.81
N ASP A 90 -14.39 0.79 -18.36
CA ASP A 90 -13.85 0.47 -17.04
C ASP A 90 -14.82 0.90 -15.93
N GLY A 91 -15.40 2.10 -16.06
CA GLY A 91 -16.43 2.59 -15.15
C GLY A 91 -17.68 1.70 -15.10
N TYR A 92 -18.14 1.24 -16.27
CA TYR A 92 -19.26 0.31 -16.37
C TYR A 92 -18.96 -1.04 -15.70
N SER A 93 -17.82 -1.66 -16.00
CA SER A 93 -17.42 -2.94 -15.41
C SER A 93 -17.23 -2.84 -13.89
N ALA A 94 -16.67 -1.73 -13.39
CA ALA A 94 -16.55 -1.51 -11.96
C ALA A 94 -17.92 -1.43 -11.27
N LEU A 95 -18.88 -0.74 -11.88
CA LEU A 95 -20.24 -0.64 -11.37
C LEU A 95 -20.96 -2.00 -11.38
N GLU A 96 -20.81 -2.77 -12.46
CA GLU A 96 -21.37 -4.12 -12.57
C GLU A 96 -20.87 -5.03 -11.43
N VAL A 97 -19.55 -5.06 -11.20
CA VAL A 97 -18.95 -5.83 -10.10
C VAL A 97 -19.48 -5.36 -8.75
N ALA A 98 -19.65 -4.06 -8.54
CA ALA A 98 -20.23 -3.53 -7.31
C ALA A 98 -21.64 -4.06 -7.06
N TYR A 99 -22.50 -4.09 -8.10
CA TYR A 99 -23.84 -4.68 -8.00
C TYR A 99 -23.80 -6.19 -7.70
N GLN A 100 -22.89 -6.94 -8.32
CA GLN A 100 -22.72 -8.37 -8.03
C GLN A 100 -22.33 -8.61 -6.57
N ILE A 101 -21.44 -7.80 -6.00
CA ILE A 101 -21.03 -7.88 -4.59
C ILE A 101 -22.22 -7.58 -3.68
N ILE A 102 -22.97 -6.51 -3.96
CA ILE A 102 -24.16 -6.13 -3.17
C ILE A 102 -25.19 -7.26 -3.19
N GLY A 103 -25.43 -7.87 -4.36
CA GLY A 103 -26.33 -9.02 -4.50
C GLY A 103 -25.92 -10.19 -3.60
N LYS A 104 -24.62 -10.54 -3.59
CA LYS A 104 -24.08 -11.62 -2.73
C LYS A 104 -24.18 -11.32 -1.25
N ILE A 105 -23.92 -10.07 -0.84
CA ILE A 105 -24.07 -9.65 0.57
C ILE A 105 -25.51 -9.81 1.02
N ASN A 106 -26.47 -9.34 0.21
CA ASN A 106 -27.90 -9.43 0.53
C ASN A 106 -28.39 -10.88 0.61
N GLN A 107 -27.94 -11.75 -0.29
CA GLN A 107 -28.28 -13.18 -0.25
C GLN A 107 -27.70 -13.86 1.00
N THR A 108 -26.48 -13.51 1.40
CA THR A 108 -25.85 -14.05 2.61
C THR A 108 -26.58 -13.59 3.87
N ALA A 109 -27.00 -12.33 3.92
CA ALA A 109 -27.78 -11.78 5.04
C ALA A 109 -29.18 -12.41 5.15
N ALA A 110 -29.80 -12.83 4.04
CA ALA A 110 -31.09 -13.51 4.04
C ALA A 110 -31.02 -14.99 4.44
N ASN A 111 -29.82 -15.59 4.40
CA ASN A 111 -29.56 -16.98 4.76
C ASN A 111 -29.07 -17.18 6.21
N LEU A 112 -28.98 -16.09 6.98
CA LEU A 112 -28.66 -16.04 8.42
C LEU A 112 -29.94 -15.83 9.23
#